data_AF-A0AAD6ZXL9-F1
#
_entry.id   AF-A0AAD6ZXL9-F1
#
_cell.length_a   1.000
_cell.length_b   1.000
_cell.length_c   1.000
_cell.angle_alpha   90.00
_cell.angle_beta   90.00
_cell.angle_gamma   90.00
#
_symmetry.space_group_name_H-M   'P 1'
#
loop_
_entity.id
_entity.type
_entity.pdbx_description
1 polymer ?
#
loop_
_entity_poly.entity_id
_entity_poly.type
_entity_poly.pdbx_seq_one_letter_code
_entity_poly.pdbx_strand_id
1 'polypeptide(L)'
;MTSPPPAADSEWYHIESRFEGPGHTTNGNQFLISVALEPGAEKHFSGIQVIVCCKEDDPELQKLTVTDNVGRVAFVRMMRERQLTAAETDMAPHPQAASRVHVDRNENLLLKQEVAHKASDTLLEQGLPALEFPLCTIAYEVQDISNDTWRCAKLVLLPSWPITDGPTRRIAYQFVQLIHDPVVLYLSFTHTLRSSLKPNNKSRMVCAYPASMGISAFSVRICPPRSQRRIFTQPPPEILSAIFGCAIENKHGSWRPTLISFALVCRDWEIALEHLFHDFGSYTSGKTAPDLKAVSEAVLAKPQLGKAIWHLSRSHFGRDQNQNEPKYLDLAIAFKNVLHSAKHVRELEIFHTHSSIREEFVEALGQSRDVRTFLINSYSTPDEPNYRCRPTLPELFRCFQKWSRLHGLKLFGWDGPNPFLQTAEQFTIEQTPPLGCALRSITLYNGPITAPQLCNLTAGSHSSLSDVSFSGIVGLSNAGLKEWLLQVAPALRQLNIEKSSIAKASDDEEYALDATMSHLVSLSSMRIEGDVLSELAVSRKPGSTGRSGGMINLANCPGVNPNGLVQAFKYTGWRTISARGLFEGNEPLREEGMAIAKERGLSFW
;
A
#
# COMPACT_ATOMS: atom_id res chain seq x y z
N MET A 1 57.85 21.68 34.10
CA MET A 1 57.37 20.29 34.15
C MET A 1 55.90 20.31 33.83
N THR A 2 55.59 20.22 32.54
CA THR A 2 54.22 20.12 32.00
C THR A 2 53.68 18.73 32.31
N SER A 3 52.58 18.66 33.04
CA SER A 3 51.81 17.44 33.24
C SER A 3 51.44 16.82 31.89
N PRO A 4 51.51 15.49 31.73
CA PRO A 4 50.95 14.85 30.54
C PRO A 4 49.43 15.12 30.51
N PRO A 5 48.83 15.29 29.32
CA PRO A 5 47.38 15.38 29.23
C PRO A 5 46.78 14.07 29.76
N PRO A 6 45.69 14.12 30.54
CA PRO A 6 45.01 12.91 30.98
C PRO A 6 44.56 12.13 29.75
N ALA A 7 44.77 10.81 29.77
CA ALA A 7 44.30 9.89 28.75
C ALA A 7 42.78 10.08 28.54
N ALA A 8 42.41 10.74 27.44
CA ALA A 8 41.03 11.07 27.09
C ALA A 8 40.45 10.07 26.07
N ASP A 9 40.87 8.81 26.13
CA ASP A 9 40.44 7.76 25.18
C ASP A 9 39.15 7.04 25.60
N SER A 10 38.45 7.47 26.67
CA SER A 10 37.29 6.74 27.21
C SER A 10 35.93 7.45 27.11
N GLU A 11 35.83 8.68 26.58
CA GLU A 11 34.56 9.44 26.56
C GLU A 11 33.88 9.57 25.19
N TRP A 12 34.51 9.09 24.12
CA TRP A 12 33.94 9.12 22.77
C TRP A 12 33.10 7.86 22.51
N TYR A 13 31.88 8.06 22.03
CA TYR A 13 30.99 6.93 21.75
C TYR A 13 31.06 6.60 20.27
N HIS A 14 31.42 5.36 19.98
CA HIS A 14 31.30 4.78 18.65
C HIS A 14 29.93 4.10 18.55
N ILE A 15 29.04 4.63 17.72
CA ILE A 15 27.83 3.90 17.35
C ILE A 15 28.19 3.04 16.15
N GLU A 16 28.43 1.75 16.39
CA GLU A 16 28.61 0.75 15.34
C GLU A 16 27.22 0.24 14.90
N SER A 17 26.96 0.29 13.60
CA SER A 17 25.84 -0.41 12.99
C SER A 17 26.32 -1.35 11.89
N ARG A 18 25.64 -2.48 11.79
CA ARG A 18 25.87 -3.50 10.76
C ARG A 18 24.58 -3.71 9.99
N PHE A 19 24.65 -3.59 8.69
CA PHE A 19 23.48 -3.75 7.81
C PHE A 19 23.90 -4.29 6.45
N GLU A 20 22.91 -4.65 5.64
CA GLU A 20 23.11 -5.03 4.26
C GLU A 20 23.09 -3.75 3.40
N GLY A 21 24.24 -3.38 2.86
CA GLY A 21 24.44 -2.16 2.09
C GLY A 21 23.97 -2.27 0.64
N PRO A 22 23.86 -1.13 -0.07
CA PRO A 22 23.40 -1.09 -1.46
C PRO A 22 24.37 -1.81 -2.41
N GLY A 23 23.82 -2.65 -3.29
CA GLY A 23 24.56 -3.40 -4.32
C GLY A 23 24.62 -4.90 -4.05
N HIS A 24 24.91 -5.71 -5.07
CA HIS A 24 24.99 -7.17 -4.97
C HIS A 24 26.42 -7.68 -5.17
N THR A 25 26.75 -8.74 -4.43
CA THR A 25 28.00 -9.50 -4.59
C THR A 25 27.69 -10.99 -4.69
N THR A 26 28.30 -11.66 -5.66
CA THR A 26 28.20 -13.12 -5.83
C THR A 26 29.24 -13.87 -5.00
N ASN A 27 30.33 -13.20 -4.60
CA ASN A 27 31.51 -13.84 -4.00
C ASN A 27 31.66 -13.53 -2.49
N GLY A 28 30.90 -12.55 -1.96
CA GLY A 28 30.88 -12.22 -0.53
C GLY A 28 32.18 -11.62 0.02
N ASN A 29 33.11 -11.26 -0.86
CA ASN A 29 34.41 -10.69 -0.54
C ASN A 29 34.43 -9.16 -0.49
N GLN A 30 33.31 -8.53 -0.86
CA GLN A 30 33.10 -7.09 -0.88
C GLN A 30 32.37 -6.64 0.38
N PHE A 31 32.77 -5.48 0.89
CA PHE A 31 32.18 -4.85 2.06
C PHE A 31 32.30 -3.33 1.97
N LEU A 32 31.51 -2.65 2.79
CA LEU A 32 31.48 -1.20 2.89
C LEU A 32 31.84 -0.78 4.31
N ILE A 33 32.76 0.17 4.44
CA ILE A 33 33.00 0.87 5.70
C ILE A 33 32.58 2.32 5.53
N SER A 34 31.66 2.79 6.37
CA SER A 34 31.24 4.18 6.46
C SER A 34 31.66 4.74 7.80
N VAL A 35 32.34 5.88 7.82
CA VAL A 35 32.72 6.58 9.06
C VAL A 35 32.27 8.03 8.95
N ALA A 36 31.58 8.53 9.97
CA ALA A 36 31.16 9.92 10.04
C ALA A 36 31.50 10.52 11.40
N LEU A 37 32.08 11.72 11.38
CA LEU A 37 32.19 12.59 12.55
C LEU A 37 30.86 13.32 12.73
N GLU A 38 30.22 13.19 13.89
CA GLU A 38 29.03 13.99 14.20
C GLU A 38 29.41 15.45 14.49
N PRO A 39 28.50 16.41 14.28
CA PRO A 39 28.75 17.82 14.61
C PRO A 39 29.25 18.00 16.04
N GLY A 40 30.38 18.68 16.18
CA GLY A 40 31.14 18.86 17.41
C GLY A 40 32.40 17.98 17.50
N ALA A 41 32.43 16.82 16.83
CA ALA A 41 33.62 15.95 16.80
C ALA A 41 34.74 16.52 15.92
N GLU A 42 34.40 17.33 14.90
CA GLU A 42 35.34 18.03 14.03
C GLU A 42 36.27 19.01 14.75
N LYS A 43 35.94 19.37 15.99
CA LYS A 43 36.78 20.26 16.81
C LYS A 43 37.94 19.54 17.50
N HIS A 44 37.93 18.21 17.48
CA HIS A 44 38.85 17.37 18.27
C HIS A 44 39.67 16.43 17.41
N PHE A 45 39.30 16.24 16.15
CA PHE A 45 40.02 15.39 15.21
C PHE A 45 40.33 16.18 13.95
N SER A 46 41.55 16.04 13.43
CA SER A 46 41.97 16.68 12.17
C SER A 46 41.54 15.88 10.93
N GLY A 47 40.90 14.73 11.12
CA GLY A 47 40.52 13.82 10.04
C GLY A 47 40.12 12.45 10.55
N ILE A 48 39.79 11.57 9.61
CA ILE A 48 39.47 10.16 9.85
C ILE A 48 40.59 9.29 9.30
N GLN A 49 41.04 8.33 10.10
CA GLN A 49 41.91 7.24 9.69
C GLN A 49 41.15 5.93 9.83
N VAL A 50 41.05 5.17 8.73
CA VAL A 50 40.48 3.82 8.73
C VAL A 50 41.60 2.82 8.56
N ILE A 51 41.72 1.88 9.49
CA ILE A 51 42.70 0.79 9.46
C ILE A 51 41.94 -0.52 9.36
N VAL A 52 42.33 -1.39 8.44
CA VAL A 52 41.95 -2.81 8.45
C VAL A 52 43.23 -3.59 8.71
N CYS A 53 43.23 -4.40 9.76
CA CYS A 53 44.38 -5.18 10.19
C CYS A 53 44.03 -6.66 10.36
N CYS A 54 45.06 -7.48 10.48
CA CYS A 54 44.96 -8.90 10.77
C CYS A 54 46.08 -9.30 11.72
N LYS A 55 45.88 -10.40 12.44
CA LYS A 55 46.94 -10.98 13.27
C LYS A 55 48.05 -11.53 12.38
N GLU A 56 49.30 -11.23 12.74
CA GLU A 56 50.46 -11.60 11.92
C GLU A 56 50.77 -13.10 11.98
N ASP A 57 50.40 -13.74 13.09
CA ASP A 57 50.54 -15.17 13.36
C ASP A 57 49.42 -16.03 12.76
N ASP A 58 48.40 -15.42 12.12
CA ASP A 58 47.31 -16.16 11.46
C ASP A 58 47.70 -16.58 10.03
N PRO A 59 47.97 -17.89 9.79
CA PRO A 59 48.51 -18.36 8.52
C PRO A 59 47.52 -18.23 7.35
N GLU A 60 46.21 -18.26 7.60
CA GLU A 60 45.21 -18.09 6.54
C GLU A 60 45.14 -16.61 6.13
N LEU A 61 45.37 -15.67 7.05
CA LEU A 61 45.31 -14.22 6.79
C LEU A 61 46.64 -13.58 6.35
N GLN A 62 47.75 -14.31 6.37
CA GLN A 62 49.06 -13.79 5.90
C GLN A 62 49.03 -13.27 4.47
N LYS A 63 48.21 -13.86 3.59
CA LYS A 63 48.03 -13.47 2.19
C LYS A 63 46.82 -12.55 1.95
N LEU A 64 46.20 -12.05 3.02
CA LEU A 64 45.08 -11.13 2.91
C LEU A 64 45.56 -9.81 2.29
N THR A 65 44.96 -9.44 1.16
CA THR A 65 45.09 -8.11 0.56
C THR A 65 43.71 -7.47 0.54
N VAL A 66 43.62 -6.21 0.95
CA VAL A 66 42.40 -5.41 0.92
C VAL A 66 42.62 -4.31 -0.11
N THR A 67 41.67 -4.13 -1.02
CA THR A 67 41.75 -3.19 -2.15
C THR A 67 40.50 -2.33 -2.21
N ASP A 68 40.66 -1.07 -2.61
CA ASP A 68 39.54 -0.17 -2.86
C ASP A 68 38.93 -0.44 -4.23
N ASN A 69 37.61 -0.59 -4.30
CA ASN A 69 36.86 -0.71 -5.54
C ASN A 69 36.42 0.67 -6.04
N VAL A 70 37.39 1.54 -6.32
CA VAL A 70 37.18 2.95 -6.74
C VAL A 70 36.21 3.05 -7.94
N GLY A 71 36.26 2.09 -8.86
CA GLY A 71 35.36 2.05 -10.03
C GLY A 71 33.87 1.88 -9.72
N ARG A 72 33.50 1.35 -8.54
CA ARG A 72 32.10 1.16 -8.14
C ARG A 72 31.50 2.39 -7.44
N VAL A 73 32.32 3.21 -6.78
CA VAL A 73 31.86 4.47 -6.15
C VAL A 73 31.38 5.45 -7.23
N ALA A 74 32.15 5.57 -8.32
CA ALA A 74 31.75 6.35 -9.49
C ALA A 74 30.46 5.80 -10.13
N PHE A 75 30.32 4.48 -10.24
CA PHE A 75 29.15 3.84 -10.83
C PHE A 75 27.87 3.98 -10.00
N VAL A 76 27.94 3.77 -8.68
CA VAL A 76 26.79 3.89 -7.76
C VAL A 76 26.35 5.35 -7.64
N ARG A 77 27.30 6.30 -7.61
CA ARG A 77 26.99 7.73 -7.60
C ARG A 77 26.41 8.21 -8.93
N MET A 78 26.95 7.75 -10.06
CA MET A 78 26.39 8.00 -11.40
C MET A 78 24.96 7.42 -11.54
N MET A 79 24.70 6.24 -10.98
CA MET A 79 23.35 5.63 -10.98
C MET A 79 22.36 6.42 -10.11
N ARG A 80 22.80 6.92 -8.94
CA ARG A 80 21.97 7.76 -8.05
C ARG A 80 21.67 9.12 -8.66
N GLU A 81 22.66 9.76 -9.29
CA GLU A 81 22.49 11.01 -10.02
C GLU A 81 21.58 10.82 -11.24
N ARG A 82 21.70 9.70 -11.97
CA ARG A 82 20.76 9.35 -13.06
C ARG A 82 19.33 9.13 -12.57
N GLN A 83 19.14 8.49 -11.41
CA GLN A 83 17.81 8.30 -10.81
C GLN A 83 17.19 9.61 -10.33
N LEU A 84 18.00 10.54 -9.80
CA LEU A 84 17.54 11.88 -9.42
C LEU A 84 17.17 12.71 -10.65
N THR A 85 17.97 12.69 -11.71
CA THR A 85 17.61 13.38 -12.97
C THR A 85 16.40 12.76 -13.67
N ALA A 86 16.23 11.43 -13.62
CA ALA A 86 15.06 10.76 -14.19
C ALA A 86 13.77 11.07 -13.41
N ALA A 87 13.85 11.20 -12.08
CA ALA A 87 12.72 11.64 -11.26
C ALA A 87 12.34 13.12 -11.53
N GLU A 88 13.30 13.94 -11.96
CA GLU A 88 13.05 15.32 -12.37
C GLU A 88 12.55 15.46 -13.83
N THR A 89 12.75 14.44 -14.69
CA THR A 89 12.30 14.49 -16.09
C THR A 89 10.89 13.96 -16.34
N ASP A 90 10.26 13.32 -15.35
CA ASP A 90 8.90 12.75 -15.49
C ASP A 90 7.76 13.74 -15.17
N MET A 91 8.07 15.02 -14.95
CA MET A 91 7.09 16.09 -14.76
C MET A 91 7.16 17.12 -15.92
N ALA A 92 6.31 16.87 -16.91
CA ALA A 92 5.81 17.75 -17.99
C ALA A 92 6.42 17.64 -19.41
N PRO A 93 5.58 17.71 -20.48
CA PRO A 93 6.02 17.54 -21.86
C PRO A 93 6.37 18.87 -22.56
N HIS A 94 7.30 18.76 -23.52
CA HIS A 94 7.46 19.55 -24.75
C HIS A 94 8.38 20.81 -24.77
N PRO A 95 8.86 21.27 -25.96
CA PRO A 95 10.29 21.19 -26.29
C PRO A 95 10.93 22.55 -26.68
N GLN A 96 12.24 22.50 -26.94
CA GLN A 96 13.11 23.53 -27.55
C GLN A 96 13.73 24.55 -26.59
N ALA A 97 15.01 24.35 -26.27
CA ALA A 97 16.10 25.19 -26.80
C ALA A 97 17.42 24.63 -26.27
N ALA A 98 18.24 24.16 -27.20
CA ALA A 98 19.63 23.83 -26.92
C ALA A 98 20.39 25.10 -26.54
N SER A 99 20.96 25.14 -25.34
CA SER A 99 22.15 25.93 -25.07
C SER A 99 23.11 25.09 -24.25
N ARG A 100 24.13 24.59 -24.94
CA ARG A 100 25.30 23.94 -24.36
C ARG A 100 26.02 24.95 -23.47
N VAL A 101 25.91 24.78 -22.16
CA VAL A 101 26.94 25.23 -21.23
C VAL A 101 27.68 23.97 -20.78
N HIS A 102 28.73 23.62 -21.52
CA HIS A 102 29.77 22.72 -21.02
C HIS A 102 30.47 23.47 -19.88
N VAL A 103 30.15 23.13 -18.63
CA VAL A 103 30.95 23.54 -17.47
C VAL A 103 31.79 22.35 -17.04
N ASP A 104 33.09 22.56 -17.03
CA ASP A 104 34.17 21.72 -16.49
C ASP A 104 33.97 21.35 -15.01
N ARG A 105 33.01 20.47 -14.70
CA ARG A 105 32.78 19.97 -13.35
C ARG A 105 33.33 18.56 -13.10
N ASN A 106 33.58 17.76 -14.14
CA ASN A 106 34.15 16.42 -14.00
C ASN A 106 35.66 16.43 -13.72
N GLU A 107 36.40 17.40 -14.28
CA GLU A 107 37.85 17.48 -14.03
C GLU A 107 38.18 17.91 -12.60
N ASN A 108 37.39 18.81 -12.01
CA ASN A 108 37.61 19.27 -10.62
C ASN A 108 37.32 18.19 -9.55
N LEU A 109 36.52 17.17 -9.87
CA LEU A 109 36.13 16.10 -8.95
C LEU A 109 37.09 14.90 -9.01
N LEU A 110 37.53 14.52 -10.21
CA LEU A 110 38.64 13.60 -10.40
C LEU A 110 39.93 14.17 -9.79
N LEU A 111 40.19 15.49 -9.95
CA LEU A 111 41.29 16.15 -9.26
C LEU A 111 41.17 16.05 -7.73
N LYS A 112 40.01 16.29 -7.11
CA LYS A 112 39.89 16.25 -5.64
C LYS A 112 40.09 14.84 -5.04
N GLN A 113 39.66 13.79 -5.74
CA GLN A 113 39.85 12.39 -5.30
C GLN A 113 41.23 11.83 -5.66
N GLU A 114 41.80 12.16 -6.82
CA GLU A 114 43.20 11.86 -7.13
C GLU A 114 44.17 12.63 -6.23
N VAL A 115 43.83 13.85 -5.80
CA VAL A 115 44.60 14.62 -4.82
C VAL A 115 44.51 13.99 -3.43
N ALA A 116 43.38 13.40 -3.03
CA ALA A 116 43.27 12.66 -1.77
C ALA A 116 44.07 11.35 -1.79
N HIS A 117 44.04 10.60 -2.90
CA HIS A 117 44.85 9.39 -3.07
C HIS A 117 46.35 9.69 -3.18
N LYS A 118 46.75 10.68 -3.98
CA LYS A 118 48.15 11.12 -4.06
C LYS A 118 48.61 11.69 -2.72
N ALA A 119 47.77 12.43 -1.99
CA ALA A 119 48.11 12.91 -0.64
C ALA A 119 48.30 11.77 0.36
N SER A 120 47.51 10.69 0.31
CA SER A 120 47.72 9.52 1.17
C SER A 120 49.09 8.87 0.92
N ASP A 121 49.49 8.70 -0.34
CA ASP A 121 50.79 8.10 -0.71
C ASP A 121 51.97 9.07 -0.46
N THR A 122 51.81 10.38 -0.69
CA THR A 122 52.88 11.37 -0.40
C THR A 122 53.02 11.73 1.09
N LEU A 123 51.94 11.67 1.90
CA LEU A 123 52.01 11.91 3.35
C LEU A 123 52.65 10.72 4.10
N LEU A 124 52.56 9.51 3.55
CA LEU A 124 53.26 8.33 4.06
C LEU A 124 54.78 8.39 3.82
N GLU A 125 55.23 8.99 2.72
CA GLU A 125 56.66 9.12 2.39
C GLU A 125 57.34 10.36 3.00
N GLN A 126 56.60 11.41 3.36
CA GLN A 126 57.18 12.67 3.85
C GLN A 126 57.09 12.90 5.36
N GLY A 127 56.45 12.01 6.12
CA GLY A 127 56.17 12.25 7.54
C GLY A 127 55.08 13.31 7.68
N LEU A 128 53.96 12.94 8.30
CA LEU A 128 52.85 13.87 8.53
C LEU A 128 53.35 15.14 9.24
N PRO A 129 53.11 16.35 8.72
CA PRO A 129 53.38 17.57 9.47
C PRO A 129 52.63 17.49 10.80
N ALA A 130 53.21 18.03 11.88
CA ALA A 130 52.62 17.97 13.22
C ALA A 130 51.17 18.51 13.19
N LEU A 131 50.20 17.59 13.16
CA LEU A 131 48.79 17.92 13.11
C LEU A 131 48.40 18.61 14.42
N GLU A 132 47.64 19.69 14.33
CA GLU A 132 47.17 20.44 15.51
C GLU A 132 46.22 19.60 16.39
N PHE A 133 45.55 18.62 15.79
CA PHE A 133 44.66 17.65 16.45
C PHE A 133 44.94 16.21 15.95
N PRO A 134 44.69 15.16 16.75
CA PRO A 134 44.90 13.78 16.34
C PRO A 134 43.94 13.34 15.22
N LEU A 135 44.30 12.28 14.49
CA LEU A 135 43.38 11.61 13.58
C LEU A 135 42.41 10.72 14.37
N CYS A 136 41.15 10.71 13.98
CA CYS A 136 40.20 9.77 14.54
C CYS A 136 40.41 8.39 13.91
N THR A 137 41.02 7.48 14.68
CA THR A 137 41.43 6.17 14.17
C THR A 137 40.36 5.12 14.42
N ILE A 138 39.77 4.60 13.34
CA ILE A 138 38.84 3.47 13.34
C ILE A 138 39.58 2.26 12.80
N ALA A 139 39.90 1.31 13.70
CA ALA A 139 40.58 0.09 13.34
C ALA A 139 39.62 -1.10 13.35
N TYR A 140 39.63 -1.89 12.28
CA TYR A 140 38.95 -3.17 12.19
C TYR A 140 39.97 -4.30 12.15
N GLU A 141 39.74 -5.36 12.92
CA GLU A 141 40.47 -6.62 12.85
C GLU A 141 39.68 -7.60 12.00
N VAL A 142 40.34 -8.15 10.98
CA VAL A 142 39.85 -9.32 10.25
C VAL A 142 40.24 -10.55 11.05
N GLN A 143 39.23 -11.30 11.49
CA GLN A 143 39.38 -12.54 12.23
C GLN A 143 39.00 -13.72 11.34
N ASP A 144 39.87 -14.72 11.28
CA ASP A 144 39.50 -15.99 10.67
C ASP A 144 38.52 -16.73 11.59
N ILE A 145 37.37 -17.08 11.05
CA ILE A 145 36.36 -17.92 11.69
C ILE A 145 36.10 -19.18 10.85
N SER A 146 37.06 -19.54 10.01
CA SER A 146 37.06 -20.77 9.23
C SER A 146 37.01 -22.00 10.14
N ASN A 147 36.38 -23.05 9.66
CA ASN A 147 36.41 -24.37 10.28
C ASN A 147 36.86 -25.41 9.26
N ASP A 148 36.78 -26.70 9.59
CA ASP A 148 37.23 -27.79 8.70
C ASP A 148 36.45 -27.85 7.38
N THR A 149 35.24 -27.29 7.33
CA THR A 149 34.33 -27.35 6.17
C THR A 149 34.29 -26.04 5.39
N TRP A 150 34.38 -24.90 6.08
CA TRP A 150 34.14 -23.56 5.52
C TRP A 150 35.34 -22.64 5.73
N ARG A 151 35.63 -21.79 4.73
CA ARG A 151 36.44 -20.58 4.86
C ARG A 151 35.53 -19.39 5.11
N CYS A 152 35.75 -18.65 6.19
CA CYS A 152 34.95 -17.48 6.53
C CYS A 152 35.78 -16.50 7.37
N ALA A 153 35.70 -15.20 7.05
CA ALA A 153 36.32 -14.15 7.86
C ALA A 153 35.24 -13.23 8.44
N LYS A 154 35.56 -12.56 9.55
CA LYS A 154 34.69 -11.54 10.16
C LYS A 154 35.49 -10.28 10.42
N LEU A 155 34.88 -9.12 10.15
CA LEU A 155 35.38 -7.82 10.59
C LEU A 155 34.88 -7.52 11.99
N VAL A 156 35.79 -7.18 12.89
CA VAL A 156 35.52 -6.78 14.27
C VAL A 156 36.12 -5.41 14.52
N LEU A 157 35.31 -4.45 14.96
CA LEU A 157 35.80 -3.13 15.35
C LEU A 157 36.70 -3.27 16.58
N LEU A 158 37.89 -2.69 16.52
CA LEU A 158 38.81 -2.62 17.64
C LEU A 158 38.48 -1.40 18.51
N PRO A 159 38.40 -1.56 19.85
CA PRO A 159 38.04 -0.47 20.74
C PRO A 159 39.16 0.58 20.92
N SER A 160 40.42 0.24 20.62
CA SER A 160 41.55 1.17 20.70
C SER A 160 42.68 0.81 19.73
N TRP A 161 43.44 1.82 19.29
CA TRP A 161 44.65 1.69 18.46
C TRP A 161 45.68 2.76 18.85
N PRO A 162 46.99 2.46 18.97
CA PRO A 162 47.62 1.14 18.84
C PRO A 162 47.37 0.26 20.07
N ILE A 163 47.16 -1.04 19.85
CA ILE A 163 47.05 -2.00 20.96
C ILE A 163 48.48 -2.35 21.38
N THR A 164 48.93 -1.80 22.50
CA THR A 164 50.28 -2.07 23.05
C THR A 164 50.40 -3.45 23.70
N ASP A 165 49.28 -4.06 24.09
CA ASP A 165 49.23 -5.34 24.82
C ASP A 165 48.55 -6.47 24.01
N GLY A 166 49.11 -6.89 22.88
CA GLY A 166 48.53 -7.99 22.10
C GLY A 166 49.45 -8.62 21.06
N PRO A 167 48.99 -9.69 20.36
CA PRO A 167 49.71 -10.28 19.24
C PRO A 167 50.01 -9.22 18.19
N THR A 168 51.16 -9.33 17.52
CA THR A 168 51.56 -8.38 16.49
C THR A 168 50.53 -8.37 15.37
N ARG A 169 50.10 -7.17 14.97
CA ARG A 169 49.08 -6.95 13.95
C ARG A 169 49.71 -6.36 12.71
N ARG A 170 49.41 -6.94 11.56
CA ARG A 170 49.77 -6.41 10.25
C ARG A 170 48.64 -5.54 9.71
N ILE A 171 48.96 -4.33 9.28
CA ILE A 171 48.01 -3.47 8.55
C ILE A 171 47.81 -4.05 7.16
N ALA A 172 46.57 -4.46 6.87
CA ALA A 172 46.17 -4.98 5.55
C ALA A 172 45.64 -3.86 4.63
N TYR A 173 45.13 -2.77 5.22
CA TYR A 173 44.72 -1.55 4.52
C TYR A 173 44.70 -0.36 5.48
N GLN A 174 45.06 0.81 4.96
CA GLN A 174 45.00 2.07 5.67
C GLN A 174 44.49 3.15 4.72
N PHE A 175 43.57 3.96 5.23
CA PHE A 175 43.04 5.13 4.54
C PHE A 175 43.05 6.31 5.50
N VAL A 176 43.48 7.48 5.02
CA VAL A 176 43.52 8.71 5.81
C VAL A 176 42.84 9.82 5.01
N GLN A 177 41.89 10.51 5.65
CA GLN A 177 41.23 11.69 5.11
C GLN A 177 41.28 12.83 6.13
N LEU A 178 41.96 13.92 5.77
CA LEU A 178 42.18 15.11 6.61
C LEU A 178 40.99 16.10 6.60
N ILE A 179 39.88 15.73 5.96
CA ILE A 179 38.68 16.56 5.87
C ILE A 179 37.59 15.87 6.66
N HIS A 180 36.83 16.62 7.46
CA HIS A 180 35.74 16.14 8.33
C HIS A 180 34.51 15.60 7.58
N ASP A 181 34.61 15.41 6.25
CA ASP A 181 33.54 14.82 5.46
C ASP A 181 33.38 13.33 5.80
N PRO A 182 32.15 12.78 5.72
CA PRO A 182 31.94 11.35 5.89
C PRO A 182 32.79 10.53 4.91
N VAL A 183 33.47 9.52 5.45
CA VAL A 183 34.26 8.56 4.70
C VAL A 183 33.37 7.38 4.32
N VAL A 184 33.32 7.02 3.04
CA VAL A 184 32.65 5.80 2.57
C VAL A 184 33.61 5.03 1.68
N LEU A 185 34.04 3.85 2.15
CA LEU A 185 35.02 2.99 1.49
C LEU A 185 34.34 1.71 1.01
N TYR A 186 34.51 1.40 -0.27
CA TYR A 186 34.01 0.17 -0.88
C TYR A 186 35.18 -0.79 -1.06
N LEU A 187 35.38 -1.66 -0.08
CA LEU A 187 36.55 -2.50 0.00
C LEU A 187 36.25 -3.93 -0.50
N SER A 188 37.28 -4.59 -1.00
CA SER A 188 37.26 -6.03 -1.25
C SER A 188 38.56 -6.65 -0.78
N PHE A 189 38.47 -7.83 -0.19
CA PHE A 189 39.68 -8.60 0.14
C PHE A 189 39.69 -9.99 -0.50
N THR A 190 40.83 -10.68 -0.44
CA THR A 190 41.04 -11.99 -1.11
C THR A 190 40.25 -13.13 -0.47
N HIS A 191 39.93 -13.01 0.81
CA HIS A 191 39.01 -13.86 1.56
C HIS A 191 37.56 -13.40 1.41
N THR A 192 36.61 -14.25 1.76
CA THR A 192 35.19 -13.90 1.80
C THR A 192 34.74 -13.65 3.24
N LEU A 193 33.90 -12.63 3.46
CA LEU A 193 33.22 -12.42 4.74
C LEU A 193 32.09 -13.43 4.97
N ARG A 194 31.84 -14.28 3.97
CA ARG A 194 30.87 -15.36 4.04
C ARG A 194 31.56 -16.69 4.17
N SER A 195 30.84 -17.66 4.70
CA SER A 195 31.25 -19.05 4.64
C SER A 195 31.27 -19.52 3.19
N SER A 196 32.47 -19.78 2.66
CA SER A 196 32.70 -20.48 1.39
C SER A 196 33.23 -21.88 1.67
N LEU A 197 32.85 -22.88 0.87
CA LEU A 197 33.30 -24.24 1.10
C LEU A 197 34.80 -24.40 0.81
N LYS A 198 35.52 -25.07 1.71
CA LYS A 198 36.93 -25.44 1.46
C LYS A 198 36.99 -26.43 0.28
N PRO A 199 37.97 -26.28 -0.64
CA PRO A 199 38.17 -27.24 -1.74
C PRO A 199 38.34 -28.68 -1.24
N ASN A 200 38.94 -28.84 -0.05
CA ASN A 200 39.23 -30.12 0.58
C ASN A 200 38.26 -30.43 1.74
N ASN A 201 37.02 -29.92 1.71
CA ASN A 201 36.09 -30.15 2.82
C ASN A 201 35.84 -31.66 3.02
N LYS A 202 36.09 -32.16 4.23
CA LYS A 202 35.93 -33.59 4.57
C LYS A 202 34.47 -34.06 4.53
N SER A 203 33.53 -33.12 4.60
CA SER A 203 32.08 -33.35 4.67
C SER A 203 31.44 -33.67 3.31
N ARG A 204 32.18 -33.60 2.18
CA ARG A 204 31.68 -33.78 0.80
C ARG A 204 30.45 -32.91 0.46
N MET A 205 30.31 -31.76 1.13
CA MET A 205 29.18 -30.87 0.91
C MET A 205 29.36 -30.11 -0.40
N VAL A 206 28.29 -30.03 -1.19
CA VAL A 206 28.21 -29.22 -2.42
C VAL A 206 27.37 -27.99 -2.11
N CYS A 207 27.91 -26.80 -2.34
CA CYS A 207 27.15 -25.56 -2.18
C CYS A 207 26.17 -25.44 -3.36
N ALA A 208 24.86 -25.42 -3.10
CA ALA A 208 23.92 -24.89 -4.08
C ALA A 208 24.27 -23.40 -4.30
N TYR A 209 24.28 -22.96 -5.56
CA TYR A 209 24.70 -21.63 -6.02
C TYR A 209 24.43 -20.49 -5.03
N PRO A 210 25.40 -19.56 -4.80
CA PRO A 210 25.15 -18.44 -3.90
C PRO A 210 24.06 -17.55 -4.49
N ALA A 211 22.94 -17.43 -3.79
CA ALA A 211 21.95 -16.41 -4.09
C ALA A 211 22.63 -15.03 -4.07
N SER A 212 22.29 -14.18 -5.05
CA SER A 212 22.70 -12.77 -5.03
C SER A 212 22.19 -12.15 -3.73
N MET A 213 23.10 -11.64 -2.91
CA MET A 213 22.77 -10.95 -1.66
C MET A 213 23.60 -9.67 -1.59
N GLY A 214 23.19 -8.76 -0.73
CA GLY A 214 23.80 -7.45 -0.56
C GLY A 214 25.19 -7.49 0.04
N ILE A 215 25.87 -6.34 -0.09
CA ILE A 215 27.23 -6.12 0.41
C ILE A 215 27.18 -5.91 1.93
N SER A 216 28.04 -6.57 2.70
CA SER A 216 28.12 -6.32 4.15
C SER A 216 28.60 -4.89 4.40
N ALA A 217 27.80 -4.09 5.13
CA ALA A 217 28.12 -2.72 5.44
C ALA A 217 28.33 -2.51 6.95
N PHE A 218 29.39 -1.79 7.28
CA PHE A 218 29.80 -1.41 8.63
C PHE A 218 29.79 0.11 8.70
N SER A 219 29.05 0.69 9.63
CA SER A 219 29.01 2.13 9.82
C SER A 219 29.43 2.49 11.25
N VAL A 220 30.31 3.47 11.37
CA VAL A 220 30.75 4.05 12.65
C VAL A 220 30.41 5.52 12.65
N ARG A 221 29.62 5.95 13.65
CA ARG A 221 29.41 7.37 13.93
C ARG A 221 30.18 7.74 15.19
N ILE A 222 30.98 8.79 15.09
CA ILE A 222 31.86 9.26 16.17
C ILE A 222 31.18 10.46 16.80
N CYS A 223 30.61 10.25 17.98
CA CYS A 223 29.81 11.25 18.66
C CYS A 223 30.64 11.95 19.75
N PRO A 224 30.53 13.29 19.89
CA PRO A 224 31.15 14.00 21.00
C PRO A 224 30.65 13.53 22.37
N PRO A 225 31.38 13.82 23.46
CA PRO A 225 30.92 13.57 24.82
C PRO A 225 29.51 14.14 25.03
N ARG A 226 28.70 13.48 25.88
CA ARG A 226 27.28 13.85 26.06
C ARG A 226 27.07 15.33 26.42
N SER A 227 28.02 15.93 27.16
CA SER A 227 28.02 17.35 27.53
C SER A 227 28.21 18.31 26.35
N GLN A 228 28.80 17.84 25.24
CA GLN A 228 29.10 18.62 24.04
C GLN A 228 28.20 18.26 22.86
N ARG A 229 27.36 17.22 22.97
CA ARG A 229 26.39 16.89 21.93
C ARG A 229 25.37 18.02 21.82
N ARG A 230 25.10 18.44 20.58
CA ARG A 230 23.88 19.19 20.32
C ARG A 230 22.70 18.34 20.78
N ILE A 231 21.79 18.94 21.54
CA ILE A 231 20.49 18.33 21.84
C ILE A 231 19.85 18.05 20.49
N PHE A 232 19.48 16.80 20.25
CA PHE A 232 18.78 16.44 19.02
C PHE A 232 17.46 17.21 19.00
N THR A 233 17.40 18.23 18.15
CA THR A 233 16.15 18.94 17.87
C THR A 233 15.38 18.09 16.89
N GLN A 234 14.34 17.43 17.40
CA GLN A 234 13.40 16.66 16.59
C GLN A 234 12.86 17.54 15.46
N PRO A 235 12.68 16.99 14.25
CA PRO A 235 11.92 17.68 13.21
C PRO A 235 10.51 18.00 13.73
N PRO A 236 9.86 19.07 13.23
CA PRO A 236 8.47 19.34 13.54
C PRO A 236 7.58 18.11 13.27
N PRO A 237 6.49 17.90 14.04
CA PRO A 237 5.62 16.74 13.89
C PRO A 237 5.11 16.52 12.46
N GLU A 238 4.90 17.61 11.71
CA GLU A 238 4.44 17.58 10.32
C GLU A 238 5.50 16.95 9.40
N ILE A 239 6.78 17.25 9.63
CA ILE A 239 7.91 16.68 8.88
C ILE A 239 8.11 15.21 9.26
N LEU A 240 8.02 14.87 10.55
CA LEU A 240 8.07 13.47 11.00
C LEU A 240 6.92 12.65 10.39
N SER A 241 5.71 13.21 10.38
CA SER A 241 4.53 12.57 9.78
C SER A 241 4.73 12.34 8.28
N ALA A 242 5.28 13.31 7.54
CA ALA A 242 5.62 13.13 6.14
C ALA A 242 6.68 12.05 5.92
N ILE A 243 7.74 12.02 6.74
CA ILE A 243 8.79 10.99 6.68
C ILE A 243 8.20 9.60 6.90
N PHE A 244 7.36 9.43 7.92
CA PHE A 244 6.71 8.14 8.21
C PHE A 244 5.75 7.74 7.10
N GLY A 245 5.01 8.70 6.52
CA GLY A 245 4.16 8.50 5.35
C GLY A 245 4.95 7.96 4.14
N CYS A 246 6.09 8.55 3.81
CA CYS A 246 6.94 8.08 2.71
C CYS A 246 7.53 6.70 3.00
N ALA A 247 7.88 6.40 4.26
CA ALA A 247 8.41 5.09 4.64
C ALA A 247 7.41 3.93 4.44
N ILE A 248 6.11 4.23 4.36
CA ILE A 248 5.03 3.24 4.21
C ILE A 248 4.39 3.22 2.80
N GLU A 249 4.89 4.03 1.85
CA GLU A 249 4.37 4.08 0.46
C GLU A 249 4.47 2.72 -0.25
N ASN A 250 5.43 1.88 0.12
CA ASN A 250 5.59 0.53 -0.40
C ASN A 250 4.79 -0.49 0.44
N LYS A 251 3.44 -0.37 0.43
CA LYS A 251 2.49 -1.18 1.22
C LYS A 251 2.50 -2.71 0.93
N HIS A 252 3.42 -3.19 0.09
CA HIS A 252 3.60 -4.62 -0.20
C HIS A 252 4.38 -5.39 0.89
N GLY A 253 4.92 -4.71 1.91
CA GLY A 253 5.60 -5.31 3.07
C GLY A 253 4.84 -5.15 4.40
N SER A 254 5.36 -5.76 5.48
CA SER A 254 4.87 -5.55 6.85
C SER A 254 5.27 -4.16 7.37
N TRP A 255 4.60 -3.11 6.89
CA TRP A 255 4.86 -1.71 7.25
C TRP A 255 4.51 -1.39 8.72
N ARG A 256 3.58 -2.15 9.32
CA ARG A 256 3.13 -1.95 10.71
C ARG A 256 4.27 -2.13 11.73
N PRO A 257 5.08 -3.21 11.70
CA PRO A 257 6.29 -3.33 12.52
C PRO A 257 7.23 -2.12 12.42
N THR A 258 7.44 -1.57 11.21
CA THR A 258 8.31 -0.42 11.00
C THR A 258 7.79 0.82 11.72
N LEU A 259 6.49 1.11 11.64
CA LEU A 259 5.88 2.22 12.37
C LEU A 259 5.92 2.02 13.88
N ILE A 260 5.76 0.79 14.37
CA ILE A 260 5.93 0.48 15.79
C ILE A 260 7.38 0.77 16.20
N SER A 261 8.37 0.36 15.41
CA SER A 261 9.78 0.67 15.68
C SER A 261 10.04 2.18 15.73
N PHE A 262 9.40 2.98 14.86
CA PHE A 262 9.50 4.44 14.92
C PHE A 262 8.88 5.01 16.20
N ALA A 263 7.67 4.56 16.57
CA ALA A 263 6.99 5.01 17.78
C ALA A 263 7.77 4.70 19.07
N LEU A 264 8.66 3.70 19.05
CA LEU A 264 9.50 3.31 20.19
C LEU A 264 10.81 4.10 20.31
N VAL A 265 11.14 4.98 19.36
CA VAL A 265 12.39 5.77 19.40
C VAL A 265 12.36 6.79 20.54
N CYS A 266 11.31 7.61 20.61
CA CYS A 266 11.09 8.59 21.67
C CYS A 266 9.64 9.07 21.68
N ARG A 267 9.26 9.83 22.73
CA ARG A 267 7.89 10.34 22.91
C ARG A 267 7.40 11.18 21.72
N ASP A 268 8.27 12.01 21.14
CA ASP A 268 7.86 12.88 20.01
C ASP A 268 7.57 12.09 18.73
N TRP A 269 8.10 10.87 18.60
CA TRP A 269 7.85 9.99 17.44
C TRP A 269 6.58 9.16 17.60
N GLU A 270 5.86 9.33 18.71
CA GLU A 270 4.58 8.66 18.95
C GLU A 270 3.54 8.97 17.85
N ILE A 271 3.70 10.07 17.09
CA ILE A 271 2.89 10.39 15.90
C ILE A 271 2.96 9.30 14.82
N ALA A 272 3.99 8.43 14.81
CA ALA A 272 4.02 7.23 13.97
C ALA A 272 2.86 6.27 14.25
N LEU A 273 2.30 6.28 15.47
CA LEU A 273 1.11 5.49 15.81
C LEU A 273 -0.14 6.01 15.09
N GLU A 274 -0.24 7.29 14.75
CA GLU A 274 -1.39 7.78 13.96
C GLU A 274 -1.41 7.13 12.56
N HIS A 275 -0.23 6.99 11.94
CA HIS A 275 -0.07 6.28 10.67
C HIS A 275 -0.41 4.79 10.79
N LEU A 276 -0.13 4.18 11.94
CA LEU A 276 -0.48 2.77 12.21
C LEU A 276 -2.00 2.55 12.20
N PHE A 277 -2.76 3.52 12.69
CA PHE A 277 -4.21 3.46 12.82
C PHE A 277 -4.95 4.02 11.59
N HIS A 278 -4.24 4.62 10.63
CA HIS A 278 -4.84 5.27 9.47
C HIS A 278 -5.70 4.34 8.61
N ASP A 279 -5.27 3.07 8.46
CA ASP A 279 -5.78 2.17 7.44
C ASP A 279 -6.05 0.74 7.97
N PHE A 280 -7.32 0.45 8.23
CA PHE A 280 -7.86 -0.87 8.51
C PHE A 280 -8.79 -1.34 7.38
N GLY A 281 -8.44 -1.05 6.12
CA GLY A 281 -9.16 -1.54 4.95
C GLY A 281 -9.02 -3.05 4.69
N SER A 282 -9.97 -3.65 3.97
CA SER A 282 -10.01 -5.09 3.69
C SER A 282 -8.84 -5.61 2.84
N TYR A 283 -8.18 -4.74 2.07
CA TYR A 283 -7.04 -5.08 1.21
C TYR A 283 -5.66 -4.74 1.82
N THR A 284 -5.62 -4.24 3.05
CA THR A 284 -4.37 -3.84 3.73
C THR A 284 -3.88 -4.84 4.77
N SER A 285 -4.44 -6.06 4.74
CA SER A 285 -3.98 -7.16 5.57
C SER A 285 -2.57 -7.54 5.14
N GLY A 286 -1.59 -7.14 5.96
CA GLY A 286 -0.32 -7.84 6.01
C GLY A 286 -0.57 -9.30 6.43
N LYS A 287 0.49 -10.12 6.47
CA LYS A 287 0.40 -11.55 6.82
C LYS A 287 -0.33 -11.85 8.15
N THR A 288 -0.49 -10.87 9.04
CA THR A 288 -1.28 -10.97 10.27
C THR A 288 -2.13 -9.71 10.48
N ALA A 289 -3.44 -9.90 10.66
CA ALA A 289 -4.37 -8.86 11.08
C ALA A 289 -4.05 -8.39 12.52
N PRO A 290 -4.21 -7.10 12.85
CA PRO A 290 -4.13 -6.64 14.24
C PRO A 290 -5.27 -7.23 15.07
N ASP A 291 -5.04 -7.43 16.37
CA ASP A 291 -6.10 -7.83 17.31
C ASP A 291 -7.05 -6.65 17.56
N LEU A 292 -8.33 -6.84 17.23
CA LEU A 292 -9.37 -5.82 17.42
C LEU A 292 -9.55 -5.44 18.88
N LYS A 293 -9.38 -6.36 19.83
CA LYS A 293 -9.50 -6.05 21.26
C LYS A 293 -8.39 -5.08 21.69
N ALA A 294 -7.16 -5.36 21.31
CA ALA A 294 -6.02 -4.48 21.56
C ALA A 294 -6.18 -3.11 20.90
N VAL A 295 -6.70 -3.06 19.66
CA VAL A 295 -7.01 -1.79 18.97
C VAL A 295 -8.10 -1.01 19.72
N SER A 296 -9.17 -1.69 20.17
CA SER A 296 -10.22 -1.09 21.00
C SER A 296 -9.67 -0.50 22.29
N GLU A 297 -8.86 -1.24 23.03
CA GLU A 297 -8.23 -0.76 24.27
C GLU A 297 -7.34 0.46 24.01
N ALA A 298 -6.56 0.43 22.93
CA ALA A 298 -5.69 1.54 22.55
C ALA A 298 -6.46 2.83 22.23
N VAL A 299 -7.55 2.74 21.46
CA VAL A 299 -8.37 3.94 21.15
C VAL A 299 -9.15 4.44 22.35
N LEU A 300 -9.56 3.56 23.28
CA LEU A 300 -10.20 3.98 24.53
C LEU A 300 -9.20 4.71 25.44
N ALA A 301 -7.97 4.22 25.52
CA ALA A 301 -6.90 4.88 26.29
C ALA A 301 -6.44 6.19 25.64
N LYS A 302 -6.46 6.26 24.30
CA LYS A 302 -5.98 7.39 23.50
C LYS A 302 -6.95 7.70 22.34
N PRO A 303 -8.04 8.45 22.60
CA PRO A 303 -9.07 8.74 21.58
C PRO A 303 -8.57 9.42 20.31
N GLN A 304 -7.43 10.10 20.35
CA GLN A 304 -6.77 10.67 19.17
C GLN A 304 -6.38 9.61 18.13
N LEU A 305 -6.04 8.40 18.56
CA LEU A 305 -5.73 7.29 17.65
C LEU A 305 -6.97 6.88 16.85
N GLY A 306 -8.14 6.92 17.47
CA GLY A 306 -9.41 6.69 16.78
C GLY A 306 -9.67 7.74 15.69
N LYS A 307 -9.36 9.01 15.97
CA LYS A 307 -9.53 10.10 14.99
C LYS A 307 -8.63 9.96 13.76
N ALA A 308 -7.51 9.24 13.88
CA ALA A 308 -6.61 8.97 12.76
C ALA A 308 -7.17 7.92 11.78
N ILE A 309 -8.17 7.13 12.17
CA ILE A 309 -8.72 6.05 11.35
C ILE A 309 -9.52 6.61 10.16
N TRP A 310 -9.08 6.33 8.93
CA TRP A 310 -9.74 6.76 7.69
C TRP A 310 -10.45 5.61 6.97
N HIS A 311 -9.89 4.41 7.02
CA HIS A 311 -10.52 3.20 6.50
C HIS A 311 -10.76 2.22 7.63
N LEU A 312 -12.00 1.77 7.79
CA LEU A 312 -12.38 0.82 8.82
C LEU A 312 -13.21 -0.30 8.21
N SER A 313 -12.63 -1.50 8.14
CA SER A 313 -13.32 -2.71 7.73
C SER A 313 -13.26 -3.74 8.83
N ARG A 314 -14.42 -4.29 9.21
CA ARG A 314 -14.45 -5.41 10.17
C ARG A 314 -13.72 -6.65 9.66
N SER A 315 -13.68 -6.85 8.33
CA SER A 315 -12.98 -7.99 7.71
C SER A 315 -11.46 -7.93 7.89
N HIS A 316 -10.91 -6.73 8.16
CA HIS A 316 -9.49 -6.54 8.41
C HIS A 316 -9.02 -7.27 9.67
N PHE A 317 -9.90 -7.46 10.65
CA PHE A 317 -9.60 -8.08 11.94
C PHE A 317 -9.87 -9.60 11.97
N GLY A 318 -10.00 -10.23 10.80
CA GLY A 318 -10.28 -11.67 10.65
C GLY A 318 -11.76 -12.00 10.42
N ARG A 319 -12.03 -13.21 9.87
CA ARG A 319 -13.38 -13.72 9.60
C ARG A 319 -13.87 -14.59 10.77
N ASP A 320 -14.90 -14.15 11.46
CA ASP A 320 -15.45 -14.79 12.67
C ASP A 320 -16.56 -15.80 12.41
N GLN A 321 -16.41 -16.65 11.40
CA GLN A 321 -17.52 -17.53 11.03
C GLN A 321 -17.86 -18.57 12.12
N ASN A 322 -16.94 -18.90 13.05
CA ASN A 322 -17.10 -20.02 14.00
C ASN A 322 -16.93 -19.67 15.50
N GLN A 323 -17.13 -18.41 15.91
CA GLN A 323 -16.99 -18.04 17.32
C GLN A 323 -18.26 -18.37 18.14
N ASN A 324 -18.09 -18.79 19.40
CA ASN A 324 -19.20 -18.90 20.36
C ASN A 324 -19.71 -17.51 20.79
N GLU A 325 -20.95 -17.45 21.29
CA GLU A 325 -21.65 -16.19 21.60
C GLU A 325 -20.83 -15.21 22.46
N PRO A 326 -20.20 -15.59 23.59
CA PRO A 326 -19.47 -14.63 24.42
C PRO A 326 -18.29 -13.98 23.70
N LYS A 327 -17.52 -14.76 22.92
CA LYS A 327 -16.38 -14.21 22.18
C LYS A 327 -16.82 -13.27 21.07
N TYR A 328 -17.94 -13.59 20.42
CA TYR A 328 -18.53 -12.72 19.41
C TYR A 328 -19.05 -11.41 20.01
N LEU A 329 -19.69 -11.45 21.19
CA LEU A 329 -20.10 -10.25 21.91
C LEU A 329 -18.90 -9.35 22.24
N ASP A 330 -17.83 -9.90 22.80
CA ASP A 330 -16.62 -9.12 23.11
C ASP A 330 -16.06 -8.41 21.87
N LEU A 331 -16.05 -9.10 20.73
CA LEU A 331 -15.56 -8.53 19.47
C LEU A 331 -16.50 -7.47 18.90
N ALA A 332 -17.81 -7.66 19.04
CA ALA A 332 -18.80 -6.66 18.65
C ALA A 332 -18.64 -5.39 19.51
N ILE A 333 -18.43 -5.54 20.82
CA ILE A 333 -18.13 -4.43 21.74
C ILE A 333 -16.83 -3.73 21.33
N ALA A 334 -15.76 -4.49 21.05
CA ALA A 334 -14.48 -3.91 20.62
C ALA A 334 -14.63 -3.13 19.31
N PHE A 335 -15.32 -3.69 18.30
CA PHE A 335 -15.56 -2.98 17.04
C PHE A 335 -16.38 -1.70 17.23
N LYS A 336 -17.44 -1.76 18.05
CA LYS A 336 -18.26 -0.59 18.41
C LYS A 336 -17.41 0.52 19.06
N ASN A 337 -16.50 0.17 19.98
CA ASN A 337 -15.63 1.15 20.64
C ASN A 337 -14.65 1.82 19.64
N VAL A 338 -14.10 1.05 18.71
CA VAL A 338 -13.28 1.57 17.62
C VAL A 338 -14.09 2.53 16.76
N LEU A 339 -15.27 2.11 16.31
CA LEU A 339 -16.19 2.91 15.50
C LEU A 339 -16.59 4.22 16.18
N HIS A 340 -16.91 4.18 17.49
CA HIS A 340 -17.25 5.36 18.28
C HIS A 340 -16.11 6.41 18.31
N SER A 341 -14.86 5.93 18.30
CA SER A 341 -13.67 6.80 18.30
C SER A 341 -13.32 7.29 16.89
N ALA A 342 -13.72 6.56 15.86
CA ALA A 342 -13.35 6.75 14.46
C ALA A 342 -14.20 7.81 13.73
N LYS A 343 -14.12 9.06 14.18
CA LYS A 343 -15.00 10.16 13.71
C LYS A 343 -14.78 10.59 12.27
N HIS A 344 -13.59 10.34 11.71
CA HIS A 344 -13.16 10.80 10.38
C HIS A 344 -13.07 9.68 9.34
N VAL A 345 -13.73 8.54 9.60
CA VAL A 345 -13.76 7.41 8.66
C VAL A 345 -14.40 7.84 7.35
N ARG A 346 -13.68 7.58 6.25
CA ARG A 346 -14.11 7.83 4.87
C ARG A 346 -14.65 6.58 4.21
N GLU A 347 -14.04 5.43 4.49
CA GLU A 347 -14.48 4.14 3.98
C GLU A 347 -14.82 3.23 5.14
N LEU A 348 -16.09 2.84 5.21
CA LEU A 348 -16.63 2.05 6.31
C LEU A 348 -17.25 0.76 5.77
N GLU A 349 -16.69 -0.37 6.18
CA GLU A 349 -17.25 -1.70 5.96
C GLU A 349 -17.67 -2.35 7.28
N ILE A 350 -18.95 -2.68 7.38
CA ILE A 350 -19.54 -3.39 8.52
C ILE A 350 -20.09 -4.75 8.13
N PHE A 351 -20.24 -5.60 9.14
CA PHE A 351 -20.86 -6.92 9.05
C PHE A 351 -22.00 -6.96 10.09
N HIS A 352 -22.37 -8.15 10.53
CA HIS A 352 -23.23 -8.35 11.68
C HIS A 352 -22.64 -7.73 12.95
N THR A 353 -23.53 -7.33 13.85
CA THR A 353 -23.22 -7.00 15.25
C THR A 353 -23.87 -8.03 16.18
N HIS A 354 -23.70 -7.87 17.48
CA HIS A 354 -24.39 -8.68 18.48
C HIS A 354 -25.74 -8.04 18.82
N SER A 355 -26.80 -8.85 18.94
CA SER A 355 -28.18 -8.40 19.20
C SER A 355 -28.30 -7.49 20.42
N SER A 356 -27.57 -7.81 21.49
CA SER A 356 -27.56 -7.04 22.74
C SER A 356 -26.92 -5.64 22.67
N ILE A 357 -26.14 -5.32 21.62
CA ILE A 357 -25.48 -4.00 21.50
C ILE A 357 -25.89 -3.26 20.22
N ARG A 358 -26.99 -3.68 19.59
CA ARG A 358 -27.41 -3.19 18.28
C ARG A 358 -27.64 -1.67 18.28
N GLU A 359 -28.31 -1.17 19.31
CA GLU A 359 -28.65 0.26 19.40
C GLU A 359 -27.40 1.12 19.57
N GLU A 360 -26.50 0.75 20.48
CA GLU A 360 -25.24 1.48 20.69
C GLU A 360 -24.33 1.39 19.48
N PHE A 361 -24.40 0.27 18.74
CA PHE A 361 -23.69 0.11 17.48
C PHE A 361 -24.22 1.05 16.39
N VAL A 362 -25.54 1.15 16.22
CA VAL A 362 -26.17 2.09 15.27
C VAL A 362 -25.90 3.54 15.67
N GLU A 363 -25.90 3.85 16.97
CA GLU A 363 -25.51 5.18 17.45
C GLU A 363 -24.07 5.50 17.06
N ALA A 364 -23.13 4.59 17.30
CA ALA A 364 -21.72 4.75 16.94
C ALA A 364 -21.53 4.93 15.42
N LEU A 365 -22.28 4.18 14.59
CA LEU A 365 -22.29 4.37 13.13
C LEU A 365 -22.67 5.80 12.76
N GLY A 366 -23.76 6.32 13.35
CA GLY A 366 -24.26 7.66 13.07
C GLY A 366 -23.32 8.80 13.49
N GLN A 367 -22.28 8.53 14.30
CA GLN A 367 -21.30 9.53 14.71
C GLN A 367 -20.15 9.73 13.70
N SER A 368 -19.98 8.81 12.75
CA SER A 368 -18.95 8.90 11.70
C SER A 368 -19.38 9.83 10.57
N ARG A 369 -19.11 11.14 10.66
CA ARG A 369 -19.69 12.15 9.74
C ARG A 369 -19.02 12.24 8.37
N ASP A 370 -17.78 11.77 8.25
CA ASP A 370 -16.97 11.91 7.04
C ASP A 370 -17.07 10.73 6.06
N VAL A 371 -18.02 9.82 6.29
CA VAL A 371 -18.20 8.61 5.47
C VAL A 371 -18.51 8.99 4.03
N ARG A 372 -17.72 8.45 3.11
CA ARG A 372 -17.80 8.64 1.66
C ARG A 372 -18.26 7.38 0.94
N THR A 373 -17.76 6.25 1.39
CA THR A 373 -18.14 4.93 0.90
C THR A 373 -18.58 4.06 2.07
N PHE A 374 -19.78 3.51 1.98
CA PHE A 374 -20.32 2.59 2.96
C PHE A 374 -20.60 1.23 2.35
N LEU A 375 -20.19 0.18 3.05
CA LEU A 375 -20.39 -1.22 2.68
C LEU A 375 -20.96 -1.98 3.89
N ILE A 376 -22.08 -2.67 3.71
CA ILE A 376 -22.51 -3.75 4.61
C ILE A 376 -22.37 -5.06 3.88
N ASN A 377 -21.50 -5.94 4.38
CA ASN A 377 -21.15 -7.21 3.75
C ASN A 377 -21.79 -8.36 4.53
N SER A 378 -23.07 -8.62 4.29
CA SER A 378 -23.85 -9.56 5.09
C SER A 378 -24.49 -10.65 4.24
N TYR A 379 -23.70 -11.67 3.91
CA TYR A 379 -24.24 -12.89 3.32
C TYR A 379 -24.82 -13.78 4.42
N SER A 380 -26.15 -13.87 4.49
CA SER A 380 -26.84 -14.79 5.41
C SER A 380 -26.58 -16.23 5.01
N THR A 381 -26.16 -17.06 5.95
CA THR A 381 -26.42 -18.49 5.87
C THR A 381 -27.69 -18.81 6.66
N PRO A 382 -28.51 -19.79 6.22
CA PRO A 382 -29.72 -20.21 6.95
C PRO A 382 -29.45 -20.58 8.42
N ASP A 383 -28.23 -21.05 8.71
CA ASP A 383 -27.80 -21.47 10.04
C ASP A 383 -27.14 -20.34 10.86
N GLU A 384 -27.42 -19.07 10.54
CA GLU A 384 -26.86 -17.95 11.30
C GLU A 384 -27.34 -17.97 12.77
N PRO A 385 -26.44 -17.84 13.76
CA PRO A 385 -26.82 -17.81 15.16
C PRO A 385 -27.71 -16.61 15.51
N ASN A 386 -28.76 -16.83 16.32
CA ASN A 386 -29.74 -15.81 16.72
C ASN A 386 -29.14 -14.56 17.40
N TYR A 387 -27.95 -14.68 17.99
CA TYR A 387 -27.27 -13.55 18.64
C TYR A 387 -26.61 -12.58 17.63
N ARG A 388 -26.47 -12.97 16.35
CA ARG A 388 -25.97 -12.10 15.30
C ARG A 388 -27.14 -11.33 14.69
N CYS A 389 -27.05 -10.00 14.70
CA CYS A 389 -28.06 -9.15 14.07
C CYS A 389 -27.42 -8.14 13.12
N ARG A 390 -28.26 -7.53 12.30
CA ARG A 390 -27.86 -6.51 11.33
C ARG A 390 -28.60 -5.21 11.65
N PRO A 391 -27.99 -4.04 11.42
CA PRO A 391 -28.75 -2.81 11.34
C PRO A 391 -29.83 -2.95 10.27
N THR A 392 -31.08 -2.62 10.61
CA THR A 392 -32.16 -2.61 9.62
C THR A 392 -32.01 -1.43 8.67
N LEU A 393 -32.68 -1.49 7.53
CA LEU A 393 -32.67 -0.40 6.57
C LEU A 393 -33.08 0.96 7.20
N PRO A 394 -34.14 1.09 8.03
CA PRO A 394 -34.46 2.35 8.69
C PRO A 394 -33.36 2.86 9.64
N GLU A 395 -32.64 1.97 10.33
CA GLU A 395 -31.49 2.34 11.16
C GLU A 395 -30.34 2.89 10.32
N LEU A 396 -30.08 2.25 9.18
CA LEU A 396 -29.08 2.71 8.22
C LEU A 396 -29.47 4.06 7.60
N PHE A 397 -30.74 4.27 7.24
CA PHE A 397 -31.22 5.57 6.73
C PHE A 397 -30.98 6.71 7.72
N ARG A 398 -31.23 6.49 9.03
CA ARG A 398 -30.91 7.47 10.08
C ARG A 398 -29.42 7.81 10.13
N CYS A 399 -28.55 6.86 9.79
CA CYS A 399 -27.10 7.11 9.68
C CYS A 399 -26.77 7.87 8.40
N PHE A 400 -27.32 7.45 7.26
CA PHE A 400 -27.06 8.07 5.95
C PHE A 400 -27.44 9.56 5.93
N GLN A 401 -28.53 9.95 6.60
CA GLN A 401 -28.93 11.35 6.75
C GLN A 401 -27.87 12.22 7.44
N LYS A 402 -26.99 11.63 8.26
CA LYS A 402 -25.88 12.32 8.92
C LYS A 402 -24.61 12.37 8.07
N TRP A 403 -24.55 11.61 6.97
CA TRP A 403 -23.38 11.45 6.12
C TRP A 403 -23.51 12.27 4.83
N SER A 404 -23.36 13.59 4.96
CA SER A 404 -23.50 14.52 3.83
C SER A 404 -22.48 14.32 2.70
N ARG A 405 -21.40 13.59 2.97
CA ARG A 405 -20.30 13.29 2.02
C ARG A 405 -20.42 11.91 1.38
N LEU A 406 -21.46 11.15 1.69
CA LEU A 406 -21.68 9.81 1.16
C LEU A 406 -21.89 9.90 -0.37
N HIS A 407 -21.06 9.19 -1.12
CA HIS A 407 -21.17 9.07 -2.58
C HIS A 407 -21.17 7.62 -3.08
N GLY A 408 -20.79 6.65 -2.26
CA GLY A 408 -20.78 5.23 -2.61
C GLY A 408 -21.52 4.40 -1.58
N LEU A 409 -22.50 3.62 -2.01
CA LEU A 409 -23.32 2.78 -1.15
C LEU A 409 -23.35 1.34 -1.67
N LYS A 410 -23.01 0.38 -0.81
CA LYS A 410 -23.05 -1.05 -1.13
C LYS A 410 -23.74 -1.83 -0.01
N LEU A 411 -24.92 -2.36 -0.30
CA LEU A 411 -25.71 -3.13 0.65
C LEU A 411 -25.82 -4.59 0.18
N PHE A 412 -25.30 -5.52 0.98
CA PHE A 412 -25.42 -6.96 0.75
C PHE A 412 -26.23 -7.58 1.89
N GLY A 413 -27.40 -8.17 1.56
CA GLY A 413 -28.24 -8.89 2.51
C GLY A 413 -28.73 -8.03 3.68
N TRP A 414 -29.27 -6.84 3.44
CA TRP A 414 -29.63 -5.93 4.53
C TRP A 414 -30.96 -6.27 5.25
N ASP A 415 -31.74 -7.23 4.76
CA ASP A 415 -33.04 -7.58 5.35
C ASP A 415 -33.21 -9.10 5.56
N GLY A 416 -32.69 -9.57 6.71
CA GLY A 416 -32.99 -10.88 7.30
C GLY A 416 -32.48 -12.14 6.57
N PRO A 417 -32.62 -13.32 7.22
CA PRO A 417 -32.14 -14.60 6.70
C PRO A 417 -33.01 -15.18 5.58
N ASN A 418 -34.16 -14.59 5.25
CA ASN A 418 -35.05 -15.13 4.23
C ASN A 418 -35.73 -14.05 3.37
N PRO A 419 -35.04 -13.52 2.33
CA PRO A 419 -35.59 -12.50 1.43
C PRO A 419 -36.81 -12.98 0.62
N PHE A 420 -37.08 -14.30 0.62
CA PHE A 420 -38.19 -14.91 -0.12
C PHE A 420 -39.47 -15.12 0.72
N LEU A 421 -39.42 -14.89 2.04
CA LEU A 421 -40.57 -15.12 2.93
C LEU A 421 -41.14 -13.85 3.57
N GLN A 422 -40.48 -12.70 3.42
CA GLN A 422 -41.02 -11.41 3.89
C GLN A 422 -41.56 -10.65 2.70
N THR A 423 -42.89 -10.49 2.64
CA THR A 423 -43.53 -9.55 1.72
C THR A 423 -43.02 -8.15 2.04
N ALA A 424 -42.64 -7.39 1.01
CA ALA A 424 -42.15 -6.01 1.12
C ALA A 424 -43.16 -5.03 1.79
N GLU A 425 -44.35 -5.51 2.13
CA GLU A 425 -45.47 -4.78 2.74
C GLU A 425 -45.29 -4.45 4.23
N GLN A 426 -44.29 -5.01 4.93
CA GLN A 426 -44.10 -4.71 6.37
C GLN A 426 -43.26 -3.45 6.66
N PHE A 427 -42.71 -2.76 5.65
CA PHE A 427 -41.84 -1.60 5.86
C PHE A 427 -42.29 -0.33 5.12
N THR A 428 -43.11 0.49 5.78
CA THR A 428 -43.43 1.86 5.35
C THR A 428 -42.28 2.82 5.67
N ILE A 429 -41.30 2.87 4.77
CA ILE A 429 -40.26 3.92 4.70
C ILE A 429 -40.84 5.30 4.33
N GLU A 430 -42.15 5.38 4.07
CA GLU A 430 -42.90 6.61 3.76
C GLU A 430 -42.70 7.75 4.77
N GLN A 431 -42.28 7.44 6.02
CA GLN A 431 -42.04 8.45 7.05
C GLN A 431 -40.59 8.93 7.17
N THR A 432 -39.64 8.34 6.44
CA THR A 432 -38.23 8.79 6.51
C THR A 432 -37.95 9.86 5.46
N PRO A 433 -37.33 11.00 5.84
CA PRO A 433 -37.01 12.04 4.88
C PRO A 433 -36.00 11.54 3.83
N PRO A 434 -36.11 12.02 2.57
CA PRO A 434 -35.22 11.61 1.49
C PRO A 434 -33.75 11.91 1.79
N LEU A 435 -32.83 11.12 1.22
CA LEU A 435 -31.41 11.37 1.37
C LEU A 435 -30.98 12.63 0.62
N GLY A 436 -30.35 13.55 1.35
CA GLY A 436 -29.82 14.80 0.79
C GLY A 436 -28.39 14.70 0.25
N CYS A 437 -27.79 13.50 0.20
CA CYS A 437 -26.44 13.30 -0.33
C CYS A 437 -26.46 12.98 -1.84
N ALA A 438 -25.34 13.31 -2.51
CA ALA A 438 -25.15 13.10 -3.94
C ALA A 438 -24.41 11.77 -4.20
N LEU A 439 -25.16 10.66 -4.18
CA LEU A 439 -24.64 9.34 -4.50
C LEU A 439 -24.17 9.29 -5.96
N ARG A 440 -23.00 8.70 -6.16
CA ARG A 440 -22.42 8.36 -7.46
C ARG A 440 -22.62 6.89 -7.80
N SER A 441 -22.55 6.02 -6.79
CA SER A 441 -22.68 4.58 -6.97
C SER A 441 -23.56 3.93 -5.91
N ILE A 442 -24.44 3.03 -6.36
CA ILE A 442 -25.31 2.21 -5.52
C ILE A 442 -25.20 0.75 -5.96
N THR A 443 -24.94 -0.14 -5.01
CA THR A 443 -25.00 -1.59 -5.20
C THR A 443 -25.94 -2.18 -4.16
N LEU A 444 -27.01 -2.83 -4.62
CA LEU A 444 -27.98 -3.54 -3.78
C LEU A 444 -27.96 -5.01 -4.17
N TYR A 445 -27.61 -5.88 -3.23
CA TYR A 445 -27.51 -7.31 -3.42
C TYR A 445 -28.35 -8.10 -2.40
N ASN A 446 -29.24 -8.97 -2.88
CA ASN A 446 -30.08 -9.88 -2.09
C ASN A 446 -30.89 -9.18 -0.99
N GLY A 447 -31.84 -8.34 -1.37
CA GLY A 447 -32.73 -7.69 -0.39
C GLY A 447 -33.99 -7.09 -1.01
N PRO A 448 -35.04 -6.89 -0.22
CA PRO A 448 -36.24 -6.21 -0.65
C PRO A 448 -36.01 -4.70 -0.80
N ILE A 449 -36.52 -4.12 -1.89
CA ILE A 449 -36.61 -2.68 -2.06
C ILE A 449 -37.82 -2.31 -2.91
N THR A 450 -38.67 -1.42 -2.42
CA THR A 450 -39.81 -0.87 -3.18
C THR A 450 -39.42 0.40 -3.93
N ALA A 451 -40.23 0.82 -4.90
CA ALA A 451 -39.96 2.04 -5.66
C ALA A 451 -39.91 3.31 -4.78
N PRO A 452 -40.84 3.55 -3.82
CA PRO A 452 -40.73 4.68 -2.91
C PRO A 452 -39.45 4.66 -2.07
N GLN A 453 -39.00 3.48 -1.64
CA GLN A 453 -37.76 3.32 -0.88
C GLN A 453 -36.53 3.68 -1.72
N LEU A 454 -36.49 3.22 -2.97
CA LEU A 454 -35.42 3.51 -3.91
C LEU A 454 -35.39 5.01 -4.28
N CYS A 455 -36.55 5.63 -4.49
CA CYS A 455 -36.66 7.08 -4.73
C CYS A 455 -36.17 7.87 -3.51
N ASN A 456 -36.57 7.51 -2.28
CA ASN A 456 -36.07 8.17 -1.07
C ASN A 456 -34.56 8.01 -0.89
N LEU A 457 -34.00 6.85 -1.25
CA LEU A 457 -32.55 6.59 -1.21
C LEU A 457 -31.79 7.46 -2.23
N THR A 458 -32.41 7.79 -3.37
CA THR A 458 -31.74 8.42 -4.51
C THR A 458 -32.16 9.87 -4.79
N ALA A 459 -33.05 10.44 -3.99
CA ALA A 459 -33.64 11.76 -4.22
C ALA A 459 -32.60 12.88 -4.41
N GLY A 460 -31.53 12.92 -3.61
CA GLY A 460 -30.44 13.88 -3.74
C GLY A 460 -29.44 13.59 -4.88
N SER A 461 -29.63 12.49 -5.62
CA SER A 461 -28.62 11.89 -6.50
C SER A 461 -28.99 11.86 -7.98
N HIS A 462 -30.12 12.46 -8.40
CA HIS A 462 -30.61 12.39 -9.78
C HIS A 462 -29.59 12.86 -10.84
N SER A 463 -28.76 13.85 -10.49
CA SER A 463 -27.72 14.40 -11.39
C SER A 463 -26.32 13.81 -11.18
N SER A 464 -26.13 12.98 -10.14
CA SER A 464 -24.81 12.44 -9.78
C SER A 464 -24.70 10.92 -9.90
N LEU A 465 -25.82 10.20 -9.88
CA LEU A 465 -25.83 8.74 -9.85
C LEU A 465 -25.42 8.16 -11.21
N SER A 466 -24.18 7.68 -11.29
CA SER A 466 -23.59 7.13 -12.51
C SER A 466 -23.60 5.62 -12.56
N ASP A 467 -23.49 4.94 -11.41
CA ASP A 467 -23.23 3.50 -11.35
C ASP A 467 -24.24 2.78 -10.46
N VAL A 468 -25.12 1.98 -11.07
CA VAL A 468 -26.15 1.23 -10.34
C VAL A 468 -26.01 -0.25 -10.59
N SER A 469 -26.06 -1.04 -9.52
CA SER A 469 -26.09 -2.49 -9.58
C SER A 469 -27.16 -3.06 -8.66
N PHE A 470 -28.13 -3.76 -9.23
CA PHE A 470 -29.14 -4.53 -8.53
C PHE A 470 -28.90 -6.00 -8.78
N SER A 471 -28.86 -6.81 -7.73
CA SER A 471 -28.72 -8.25 -7.88
C SER A 471 -29.55 -8.97 -6.83
N GLY A 472 -30.40 -9.92 -7.25
CA GLY A 472 -31.25 -10.63 -6.29
C GLY A 472 -32.23 -9.72 -5.53
N ILE A 473 -32.63 -8.58 -6.10
CA ILE A 473 -33.59 -7.69 -5.46
C ILE A 473 -35.03 -8.18 -5.69
N VAL A 474 -35.90 -7.91 -4.72
CA VAL A 474 -37.35 -8.22 -4.75
C VAL A 474 -38.16 -7.01 -4.31
N GLY A 475 -39.45 -6.96 -4.67
CA GLY A 475 -40.37 -5.89 -4.24
C GLY A 475 -40.39 -4.63 -5.13
N LEU A 476 -39.50 -4.53 -6.12
CA LEU A 476 -39.50 -3.46 -7.11
C LEU A 476 -40.41 -3.85 -8.28
N SER A 477 -41.46 -3.07 -8.55
CA SER A 477 -42.35 -3.29 -9.70
C SER A 477 -41.77 -2.72 -10.98
N ASN A 478 -42.23 -3.22 -12.14
CA ASN A 478 -41.82 -2.67 -13.45
C ASN A 478 -42.15 -1.17 -13.57
N ALA A 479 -43.38 -0.76 -13.24
CA ALA A 479 -43.79 0.65 -13.22
C ALA A 479 -42.90 1.52 -12.30
N GLY A 480 -42.54 1.00 -11.13
CA GLY A 480 -41.67 1.69 -10.19
C GLY A 480 -40.23 1.83 -10.67
N LEU A 481 -39.67 0.78 -11.29
CA LEU A 481 -38.36 0.84 -11.94
C LEU A 481 -38.37 1.86 -13.08
N LYS A 482 -39.43 1.91 -13.88
CA LYS A 482 -39.58 2.87 -14.99
C LYS A 482 -39.54 4.30 -14.49
N GLU A 483 -40.34 4.64 -13.48
CA GLU A 483 -40.37 5.99 -12.91
C GLU A 483 -39.00 6.40 -12.36
N TRP A 484 -38.37 5.51 -11.60
CA TRP A 484 -37.05 5.76 -11.04
C TRP A 484 -35.96 5.93 -12.12
N LEU A 485 -35.95 5.08 -13.15
CA LEU A 485 -34.99 5.19 -14.27
C LEU A 485 -35.10 6.54 -14.96
N LEU A 486 -36.30 7.06 -15.18
CA LEU A 486 -36.50 8.39 -15.79
C LEU A 486 -35.89 9.51 -14.94
N GLN A 487 -35.93 9.40 -13.61
CA GLN A 487 -35.36 10.41 -12.70
C GLN A 487 -33.83 10.43 -12.75
N VAL A 488 -33.18 9.27 -12.90
CA VAL A 488 -31.70 9.15 -12.88
C VAL A 488 -31.07 9.06 -14.28
N ALA A 489 -31.88 8.98 -15.32
CA ALA A 489 -31.45 8.81 -16.72
C ALA A 489 -30.36 9.79 -17.19
N PRO A 490 -30.36 11.09 -16.82
CA PRO A 490 -29.35 12.03 -17.31
C PRO A 490 -27.92 11.69 -16.90
N ALA A 491 -27.73 11.12 -15.70
CA ALA A 491 -26.42 10.86 -15.11
C ALA A 491 -25.97 9.40 -15.22
N LEU A 492 -26.91 8.45 -15.42
CA LEU A 492 -26.64 7.02 -15.39
C LEU A 492 -25.72 6.57 -16.52
N ARG A 493 -24.56 6.00 -16.17
CA ARG A 493 -23.52 5.52 -17.09
C ARG A 493 -23.38 4.00 -17.10
N GLN A 494 -23.65 3.37 -15.95
CA GLN A 494 -23.58 1.94 -15.77
C GLN A 494 -24.84 1.44 -15.04
N LEU A 495 -25.48 0.42 -15.62
CA LEU A 495 -26.62 -0.26 -15.02
C LEU A 495 -26.39 -1.78 -15.05
N ASN A 496 -26.47 -2.41 -13.88
CA ASN A 496 -26.45 -3.85 -13.75
C ASN A 496 -27.74 -4.33 -13.06
N ILE A 497 -28.47 -5.27 -13.66
CA ILE A 497 -29.64 -5.92 -13.04
C ILE A 497 -29.48 -7.42 -13.24
N GLU A 498 -29.16 -8.14 -12.16
CA GLU A 498 -28.94 -9.59 -12.20
C GLU A 498 -29.94 -10.32 -11.28
N LYS A 499 -30.52 -11.43 -11.73
CA LYS A 499 -31.29 -12.37 -10.88
C LYS A 499 -32.36 -11.69 -10.02
N SER A 500 -32.94 -10.61 -10.51
CA SER A 500 -33.88 -9.76 -9.76
C SER A 500 -35.30 -10.01 -10.22
N SER A 501 -36.26 -10.06 -9.29
CA SER A 501 -37.67 -10.31 -9.60
C SER A 501 -38.40 -8.99 -9.75
N ILE A 502 -38.52 -8.50 -10.99
CA ILE A 502 -39.18 -7.24 -11.34
C ILE A 502 -40.31 -7.57 -12.31
N ALA A 503 -41.46 -7.96 -11.76
CA ALA A 503 -42.59 -8.41 -12.57
C ALA A 503 -43.36 -7.23 -13.17
N LYS A 504 -43.91 -7.48 -14.35
CA LYS A 504 -44.93 -6.65 -14.97
C LYS A 504 -46.27 -6.83 -14.25
N ALA A 505 -47.08 -5.79 -14.19
CA ALA A 505 -48.44 -5.82 -13.69
C ALA A 505 -49.41 -6.53 -14.66
N SER A 506 -49.11 -6.48 -15.97
CA SER A 506 -49.85 -7.19 -17.01
C SER A 506 -48.95 -7.56 -18.18
N ASP A 507 -49.39 -8.51 -19.02
CA ASP A 507 -48.65 -8.92 -20.22
C ASP A 507 -48.51 -7.78 -21.24
N ASP A 508 -49.49 -6.87 -21.29
CA ASP A 508 -49.49 -5.68 -22.15
C ASP A 508 -48.58 -4.55 -21.64
N GLU A 509 -48.09 -4.63 -20.40
CA GLU A 509 -47.15 -3.64 -19.89
C GLU A 509 -45.82 -3.77 -20.64
N GLU A 510 -45.27 -2.62 -21.06
CA GLU A 510 -43.93 -2.55 -21.64
C GLU A 510 -42.87 -2.62 -20.53
N TYR A 511 -41.76 -3.33 -20.77
CA TYR A 511 -40.67 -3.36 -19.81
C TYR A 511 -40.11 -1.97 -19.53
N ALA A 512 -39.78 -1.69 -18.27
CA ALA A 512 -39.26 -0.41 -17.83
C ALA A 512 -38.01 0.02 -18.60
N LEU A 513 -37.10 -0.93 -18.89
CA LEU A 513 -35.89 -0.66 -19.65
C LEU A 513 -36.20 -0.30 -21.11
N ASP A 514 -37.15 -0.98 -21.74
CA ASP A 514 -37.57 -0.68 -23.11
C ASP A 514 -38.17 0.72 -23.21
N ALA A 515 -39.03 1.08 -22.26
CA ALA A 515 -39.74 2.35 -22.21
C ALA A 515 -38.83 3.55 -21.92
N THR A 516 -37.70 3.35 -21.23
CA THR A 516 -36.83 4.43 -20.76
C THR A 516 -35.53 4.57 -21.55
N MET A 517 -35.19 3.60 -22.40
CA MET A 517 -33.90 3.54 -23.11
C MET A 517 -33.55 4.80 -23.91
N SER A 518 -34.54 5.45 -24.52
CA SER A 518 -34.36 6.70 -25.28
C SER A 518 -33.85 7.86 -24.41
N HIS A 519 -34.15 7.84 -23.11
CA HIS A 519 -33.74 8.84 -22.14
C HIS A 519 -32.36 8.54 -21.53
N LEU A 520 -31.90 7.29 -21.60
CA LEU A 520 -30.61 6.81 -21.06
C LEU A 520 -29.44 7.15 -22.01
N VAL A 521 -29.30 8.44 -22.33
CA VAL A 521 -28.30 8.94 -23.29
C VAL A 521 -26.86 8.73 -22.81
N SER A 522 -26.63 8.90 -21.50
CA SER A 522 -25.32 8.76 -20.85
C SER A 522 -24.91 7.30 -20.62
N LEU A 523 -25.84 6.36 -20.81
CA LEU A 523 -25.62 4.96 -20.51
C LEU A 523 -24.61 4.34 -21.48
N SER A 524 -23.53 3.81 -20.92
CA SER A 524 -22.38 3.28 -21.64
C SER A 524 -22.11 1.82 -21.33
N SER A 525 -22.61 1.30 -20.21
CA SER A 525 -22.45 -0.09 -19.81
C SER A 525 -23.76 -0.61 -19.23
N MET A 526 -24.28 -1.71 -19.78
CA MET A 526 -25.45 -2.39 -19.27
C MET A 526 -25.16 -3.88 -19.14
N ARG A 527 -25.51 -4.48 -18.01
CA ARG A 527 -25.50 -5.94 -17.83
C ARG A 527 -26.83 -6.37 -17.24
N ILE A 528 -27.46 -7.36 -17.86
CA ILE A 528 -28.80 -7.81 -17.51
C ILE A 528 -28.84 -9.34 -17.47
N GLU A 529 -29.40 -9.85 -16.39
CA GLU A 529 -29.77 -11.26 -16.23
C GLU A 529 -31.19 -11.38 -15.67
N GLY A 530 -32.08 -12.03 -16.42
CA GLY A 530 -33.49 -12.21 -16.07
C GLY A 530 -34.48 -11.50 -17.01
N ASP A 531 -35.74 -11.49 -16.59
CA ASP A 531 -36.90 -11.04 -17.38
C ASP A 531 -37.26 -9.57 -17.09
N VAL A 532 -36.41 -8.63 -17.54
CA VAL A 532 -36.56 -7.19 -17.23
C VAL A 532 -36.49 -6.28 -18.46
N LEU A 533 -36.31 -6.85 -19.65
CA LEU A 533 -36.26 -6.16 -20.94
C LEU A 533 -36.63 -7.09 -22.09
N SER A 534 -36.90 -6.49 -23.25
CA SER A 534 -36.95 -7.18 -24.54
C SER A 534 -35.87 -6.68 -25.50
N GLU A 535 -35.86 -7.16 -26.75
CA GLU A 535 -34.99 -6.64 -27.81
C GLU A 535 -35.19 -5.13 -28.09
N LEU A 536 -36.29 -4.53 -27.64
CA LEU A 536 -36.57 -3.11 -27.79
C LEU A 536 -35.55 -2.25 -27.03
N ALA A 537 -35.08 -2.68 -25.86
CA ALA A 537 -33.97 -2.02 -25.15
C ALA A 537 -32.68 -1.94 -25.98
N VAL A 538 -32.46 -2.90 -26.89
CA VAL A 538 -31.28 -2.90 -27.78
C VAL A 538 -31.49 -1.92 -28.93
N SER A 539 -32.64 -1.98 -29.61
CA SER A 539 -32.92 -1.14 -30.77
C SER A 539 -33.12 0.35 -30.42
N ARG A 540 -33.66 0.65 -29.24
CA ARG A 540 -33.99 2.03 -28.82
C ARG A 540 -32.83 2.80 -28.20
N LYS A 541 -31.65 2.17 -28.03
CA LYS A 541 -30.47 2.87 -27.50
C LYS A 541 -30.10 4.03 -28.44
N PRO A 542 -30.11 5.29 -27.96
CA PRO A 542 -29.67 6.41 -28.79
C PRO A 542 -28.19 6.27 -29.12
N GLY A 543 -27.84 6.56 -30.37
CA GLY A 543 -26.45 6.57 -30.84
C GLY A 543 -25.61 7.61 -30.10
N SER A 544 -24.38 7.24 -29.71
CA SER A 544 -23.47 8.18 -29.06
C SER A 544 -22.70 9.01 -30.08
N THR A 545 -22.55 10.31 -29.83
CA THR A 545 -21.70 11.21 -30.62
C THR A 545 -20.20 11.06 -30.32
N GLY A 546 -19.85 10.26 -29.30
CA GLY A 546 -18.49 10.07 -28.79
C GLY A 546 -17.76 8.85 -29.37
N ARG A 547 -16.42 8.83 -29.26
CA ARG A 547 -15.57 7.71 -29.71
C ARG A 547 -15.67 6.45 -28.85
N SER A 548 -16.15 6.52 -27.60
CA SER A 548 -16.42 5.34 -26.77
C SER A 548 -17.84 4.82 -27.04
N GLY A 549 -17.93 3.64 -27.65
CA GLY A 549 -19.21 2.96 -27.82
C GLY A 549 -19.73 2.37 -26.51
N GLY A 550 -21.05 2.27 -26.38
CA GLY A 550 -21.66 1.56 -25.25
C GLY A 550 -21.55 0.04 -25.39
N MET A 551 -21.59 -0.66 -24.26
CA MET A 551 -21.66 -2.13 -24.17
C MET A 551 -22.94 -2.58 -23.47
N ILE A 552 -23.60 -3.60 -24.02
CA ILE A 552 -24.67 -4.34 -23.37
C ILE A 552 -24.31 -5.83 -23.26
N ASN A 553 -24.54 -6.42 -22.10
CA ASN A 553 -24.37 -7.85 -21.83
C ASN A 553 -25.69 -8.45 -21.35
N LEU A 554 -26.21 -9.39 -22.13
CA LEU A 554 -27.46 -10.10 -21.91
C LEU A 554 -27.11 -11.56 -21.55
N ALA A 555 -27.55 -12.02 -20.39
CA ALA A 555 -27.37 -13.40 -19.95
C ALA A 555 -28.72 -13.96 -19.47
N ASN A 556 -29.17 -15.09 -20.00
CA ASN A 556 -30.42 -15.73 -19.56
C ASN A 556 -31.63 -14.77 -19.51
N CYS A 557 -31.88 -14.03 -20.60
CA CYS A 557 -32.97 -13.06 -20.71
C CYS A 557 -34.16 -13.66 -21.49
N PRO A 558 -35.15 -14.29 -20.84
CA PRO A 558 -36.25 -14.98 -21.53
C PRO A 558 -37.16 -14.02 -22.31
N GLY A 559 -37.27 -12.76 -21.88
CA GLY A 559 -38.03 -11.72 -22.57
C GLY A 559 -37.40 -11.23 -23.89
N VAL A 560 -36.17 -11.66 -24.21
CA VAL A 560 -35.48 -11.27 -25.46
C VAL A 560 -35.72 -12.31 -26.53
N ASN A 561 -36.44 -11.93 -27.59
CA ASN A 561 -36.58 -12.79 -28.76
C ASN A 561 -35.25 -12.80 -29.57
N PRO A 562 -34.60 -13.95 -29.82
CA PRO A 562 -33.33 -13.99 -30.55
C PRO A 562 -33.41 -13.40 -31.97
N ASN A 563 -34.53 -13.61 -32.68
CA ASN A 563 -34.72 -13.06 -34.02
C ASN A 563 -34.95 -11.55 -33.96
N GLY A 564 -35.76 -11.09 -33.00
CA GLY A 564 -35.94 -9.67 -32.72
C GLY A 564 -34.63 -8.97 -32.38
N LEU A 565 -33.78 -9.61 -31.58
CA LEU A 565 -32.45 -9.12 -31.22
C LEU A 565 -31.54 -8.93 -32.45
N VAL A 566 -31.53 -9.88 -33.37
CA VAL A 566 -30.78 -9.76 -34.63
C VAL A 566 -31.28 -8.58 -35.47
N GLN A 567 -32.60 -8.37 -35.54
CA GLN A 567 -33.16 -7.19 -36.21
C GLN A 567 -32.79 -5.87 -35.50
N ALA A 568 -32.69 -5.89 -34.17
CA ALA A 568 -32.32 -4.71 -33.38
C ALA A 568 -30.91 -4.20 -33.69
N PHE A 569 -29.99 -5.05 -34.16
CA PHE A 569 -28.62 -4.64 -34.54
C PHE A 569 -28.60 -3.60 -35.67
N LYS A 570 -29.65 -3.56 -36.50
CA LYS A 570 -29.79 -2.58 -37.58
C LYS A 570 -30.01 -1.16 -37.05
N TYR A 571 -30.58 -1.01 -35.87
CA TYR A 571 -31.03 0.30 -35.35
C TYR A 571 -30.34 0.73 -34.06
N THR A 572 -29.58 -0.16 -33.43
CA THR A 572 -28.99 0.07 -32.11
C THR A 572 -27.89 1.14 -32.10
N GLY A 573 -27.84 1.90 -31.00
CA GLY A 573 -26.72 2.75 -30.62
C GLY A 573 -25.63 2.06 -29.77
N TRP A 574 -25.82 0.79 -29.39
CA TRP A 574 -24.78 -0.02 -28.74
C TRP A 574 -23.66 -0.33 -29.73
N ARG A 575 -22.40 -0.38 -29.28
CA ARG A 575 -21.28 -0.85 -30.13
C ARG A 575 -20.88 -2.27 -29.84
N THR A 576 -21.13 -2.71 -28.62
CA THR A 576 -20.74 -4.02 -28.15
C THR A 576 -21.96 -4.70 -27.57
N ILE A 577 -22.27 -5.89 -28.07
CA ILE A 577 -23.41 -6.70 -27.64
C ILE A 577 -22.88 -8.08 -27.29
N SER A 578 -23.04 -8.49 -26.04
CA SER A 578 -22.73 -9.83 -25.56
C SER A 578 -24.04 -10.54 -25.27
N ALA A 579 -24.30 -11.70 -25.87
CA ALA A 579 -25.56 -12.42 -25.74
C ALA A 579 -25.34 -13.88 -25.33
N ARG A 580 -25.13 -14.11 -24.03
CA ARG A 580 -24.83 -15.43 -23.50
C ARG A 580 -26.11 -16.24 -23.28
N GLY A 581 -26.17 -17.44 -23.85
CA GLY A 581 -27.29 -18.38 -23.69
C GLY A 581 -28.49 -18.12 -24.61
N LEU A 582 -28.58 -16.94 -25.23
CA LEU A 582 -29.75 -16.55 -26.06
C LEU A 582 -29.83 -17.29 -27.40
N PHE A 583 -28.71 -17.77 -27.94
CA PHE A 583 -28.63 -18.45 -29.23
C PHE A 583 -28.35 -19.95 -29.10
N GLU A 584 -28.44 -20.51 -27.89
CA GLU A 584 -28.22 -21.95 -27.68
C GLU A 584 -29.24 -22.76 -28.49
N GLY A 585 -28.73 -23.58 -29.42
CA GLY A 585 -29.56 -24.37 -30.34
C GLY A 585 -30.01 -23.67 -31.62
N ASN A 586 -29.58 -22.42 -31.88
CA ASN A 586 -29.91 -21.68 -33.11
C ASN A 586 -28.68 -21.01 -33.74
N GLU A 587 -27.75 -21.84 -34.21
CA GLU A 587 -26.51 -21.42 -34.87
C GLU A 587 -26.72 -20.55 -36.13
N PRO A 588 -27.67 -20.85 -37.03
CA PRO A 588 -27.87 -20.02 -38.23
C PRO A 588 -28.23 -18.57 -37.88
N LEU A 589 -29.04 -18.37 -36.84
CA LEU A 589 -29.43 -17.04 -36.40
C LEU A 589 -28.27 -16.29 -35.72
N ARG A 590 -27.39 -17.02 -35.03
CA ARG A 590 -26.16 -16.45 -34.48
C ARG A 590 -25.22 -15.97 -35.59
N GLU A 591 -25.05 -16.77 -36.64
CA GLU A 591 -24.26 -16.41 -37.82
C GLU A 591 -24.84 -15.19 -38.55
N GLU A 592 -26.17 -15.12 -38.73
CA GLU A 592 -26.86 -13.94 -39.27
C GLU A 592 -26.59 -12.69 -38.41
N GLY A 593 -26.71 -12.82 -37.09
CA GLY A 593 -26.39 -11.75 -36.14
C GLY A 593 -24.94 -11.28 -36.26
N MET A 594 -23.97 -12.20 -36.38
CA MET A 594 -22.56 -11.86 -36.59
C MET A 594 -22.32 -11.13 -37.92
N ALA A 595 -23.00 -11.55 -38.99
CA ALA A 595 -22.90 -10.89 -40.30
C ALA A 595 -23.42 -9.44 -40.25
N ILE A 596 -24.60 -9.22 -39.65
CA ILE A 596 -25.18 -7.88 -39.47
C ILE A 596 -24.32 -7.02 -38.55
N ALA A 597 -23.82 -7.59 -37.44
CA ALA A 597 -22.92 -6.88 -36.53
C ALA A 597 -21.66 -6.40 -37.25
N LYS A 598 -21.03 -7.25 -38.07
CA LYS A 598 -19.86 -6.90 -38.87
C LYS A 598 -20.15 -5.80 -39.88
N GLU A 599 -21.29 -5.85 -40.58
CA GLU A 599 -21.72 -4.81 -41.52
C GLU A 599 -21.90 -3.44 -40.83
N ARG A 600 -22.40 -3.45 -39.59
CA ARG A 600 -22.67 -2.25 -38.78
C ARG A 600 -21.46 -1.79 -37.95
N GLY A 601 -20.33 -2.49 -38.01
CA GLY A 601 -19.14 -2.18 -37.20
C GLY A 601 -19.34 -2.42 -35.69
N LEU A 602 -20.22 -3.35 -35.34
CA LEU A 602 -20.50 -3.78 -33.98
C LEU A 602 -19.59 -4.95 -33.58
N SER A 603 -19.28 -5.06 -32.30
CA SER A 603 -18.69 -6.26 -31.72
C SER A 603 -19.79 -7.12 -31.10
N PHE A 604 -19.92 -8.36 -31.55
CA PHE A 604 -20.95 -9.30 -31.10
C PHE A 604 -20.31 -10.63 -30.72
N TRP A 605 -20.63 -11.15 -29.53
CA TRP A 605 -20.16 -12.45 -29.04
C TRP A 605 -21.12 -13.15 -28.08
#